data_AF-A0A5K1GXG2-F1
#
_entry.id   AF-A0A5K1GXG2-F1
#
_cell.length_a   1.000
_cell.length_b   1.000
_cell.length_c   1.000
_cell.angle_alpha   90.00
_cell.angle_beta   90.00
_cell.angle_gamma   90.00
#
_symmetry.space_group_name_H-M   'P 1'
#
loop_
_entity.id
_entity.type
_entity.pdbx_description
1 polymer ?
#
loop_
_entity_poly.entity_id
_entity_poly.type
_entity_poly.pdbx_seq_one_letter_code
_entity_poly.pdbx_strand_id
1 'polypeptide(L)' 'VDELMGNRIKAAAAYSKATDLLSFILTEATSLPLNPPFTLDASERQRLQRYLVNLKAHQNLSTRQHACTSSKHLQGPKN' A
#
# COMPACT_ATOMS: atom_id res chain seq x y z
N VAL A 1 8.99 1.98 8.09
CA VAL A 1 9.84 1.41 9.16
C VAL A 1 10.04 -0.07 8.93
N ASP A 2 8.97 -0.88 8.84
CA ASP A 2 9.09 -2.32 8.56
C ASP A 2 9.85 -2.65 7.27
N GLU A 3 9.63 -1.91 6.17
CA GLU A 3 10.38 -2.11 4.92
C GLU A 3 11.89 -1.89 5.12
N LEU A 4 12.26 -0.79 5.79
CA LEU A 4 13.65 -0.45 6.11
C LEU A 4 14.29 -1.46 7.07
N MET A 5 13.48 -2.05 7.96
CA MET A 5 13.87 -3.13 8.88
C MET A 5 13.86 -4.51 8.21
N GLY A 6 13.67 -4.58 6.88
CA GLY A 6 13.67 -5.84 6.12
C GLY A 6 12.39 -6.68 6.25
N ASN A 7 11.40 -6.23 7.03
CA ASN A 7 10.11 -6.91 7.19
C ASN A 7 9.13 -6.55 6.06
N ARG A 8 9.48 -7.00 4.86
CA ARG A 8 8.78 -6.65 3.62
C ARG A 8 7.35 -7.19 3.56
N ILE A 9 7.06 -8.34 4.17
CA ILE A 9 5.71 -8.93 4.21
C ILE A 9 4.78 -8.06 5.07
N LYS A 10 5.23 -7.65 6.27
CA LYS A 10 4.44 -6.74 7.11
C LYS A 10 4.26 -5.37 6.45
N ALA A 11 5.31 -4.86 5.82
CA ALA A 11 5.23 -3.61 5.07
C ALA A 11 4.20 -3.70 3.91
N ALA A 12 4.24 -4.76 3.11
CA ALA A 12 3.29 -4.98 2.02
C ALA A 12 1.84 -5.09 2.52
N ALA A 13 1.60 -5.82 3.62
CA ALA A 13 0.28 -5.90 4.24
C ALA A 13 -0.22 -4.54 4.73
N ALA A 14 0.66 -3.74 5.34
CA ALA A 14 0.35 -2.38 5.77
C ALA A 14 0.03 -1.45 4.58
N TYR A 15 0.79 -1.53 3.48
CA TYR A 15 0.52 -0.75 2.27
C TYR A 15 -0.81 -1.13 1.60
N SER A 16 -1.13 -2.42 1.55
CA SER A 16 -2.44 -2.88 1.05
C SER A 16 -3.56 -2.28 1.89
N LYS A 17 -3.51 -2.44 3.21
CA LYS A 17 -4.53 -1.93 4.12
C LYS A 17 -4.68 -0.40 4.05
N ALA A 18 -3.57 0.33 3.93
CA ALA A 18 -3.60 1.78 3.76
C ALA A 18 -4.23 2.18 2.42
N THR A 19 -3.95 1.44 1.34
CA THR A 19 -4.53 1.68 0.02
C THR A 19 -6.04 1.50 0.03
N ASP A 20 -6.54 0.44 0.67
CA ASP A 20 -7.97 0.18 0.78
C ASP A 20 -8.68 1.29 1.58
N LEU A 21 -8.11 1.68 2.72
CA LEU A 21 -8.69 2.71 3.58
C LEU A 21 -8.71 4.09 2.89
N LEU A 22 -7.63 4.48 2.22
CA LEU A 22 -7.57 5.76 1.52
C LEU A 22 -8.52 5.80 0.32
N SER A 23 -8.70 4.68 -0.37
CA SER A 23 -9.67 4.56 -1.45
C SER A 23 -11.09 4.74 -0.92
N PHE A 24 -11.44 4.05 0.16
CA PHE A 24 -12.73 4.18 0.85
C PHE A 24 -13.03 5.63 1.24
N ILE A 25 -12.05 6.33 1.85
CA ILE A 25 -12.21 7.73 2.27
C ILE A 25 -12.52 8.64 1.07
N LEU A 26 -11.90 8.40 -0.08
CA LEU A 26 -12.05 9.21 -1.28
C LEU A 26 -13.37 9.00 -2.05
N THR A 27 -14.02 7.86 -1.86
CA THR A 27 -15.18 7.45 -2.66
C THR A 27 -16.42 7.20 -1.83
N GLU A 28 -16.32 6.37 -0.81
CA GLU A 28 -17.45 5.85 -0.05
C GLU A 28 -17.76 6.75 1.15
N ALA A 29 -16.74 7.23 1.86
CA ALA A 29 -16.93 8.00 3.10
C ALA A 29 -17.72 9.31 2.87
N THR A 30 -17.52 9.99 1.73
CA THR A 30 -18.28 11.20 1.37
C THR A 30 -19.74 10.94 1.06
N SER A 31 -20.11 9.68 0.80
CA SER A 31 -21.48 9.26 0.49
C SER A 31 -22.22 8.71 1.72
N LEU A 32 -21.53 8.56 2.86
CA LEU A 32 -22.14 8.07 4.09
C LEU A 32 -23.07 9.15 4.70
N PRO A 33 -24.25 8.76 5.22
CA PRO A 33 -25.17 9.68 5.88
C PRO A 33 -24.69 10.01 7.30
N LEU A 34 -23.56 10.71 7.40
CA LEU A 34 -22.97 11.14 8.67
C LEU A 34 -23.50 12.50 9.10
N ASN A 35 -23.52 12.74 10.42
CA ASN A 35 -23.85 14.03 11.00
C ASN A 35 -22.78 14.45 12.02
N PRO A 36 -21.93 15.45 11.71
CA PRO A 36 -21.92 16.23 10.46
C PRO A 36 -21.46 15.39 9.24
N PRO A 37 -21.80 15.81 8.00
CA PRO A 37 -21.34 15.13 6.79
C PRO A 37 -19.81 15.10 6.71
N PHE A 38 -19.27 13.97 6.27
CA PHE A 38 -17.85 13.89 5.94
C PHE A 38 -17.59 14.63 4.62
N THR A 39 -16.70 15.60 4.66
CA THR A 39 -16.32 16.39 3.48
C THR A 39 -14.80 16.38 3.34
N LEU A 40 -14.36 16.45 2.08
CA LEU A 40 -12.96 16.60 1.73
C LEU A 40 -12.85 17.84 0.86
N ASP A 41 -11.94 18.74 1.20
CA ASP A 41 -11.60 19.83 0.30
C ASP A 41 -10.76 19.32 -0.90
N ALA A 42 -10.58 20.19 -1.90
CA ALA A 42 -9.83 19.83 -3.09
C ALA A 42 -8.34 19.50 -2.80
N SER A 43 -7.73 20.17 -1.84
CA SER A 43 -6.34 19.96 -1.43
C SER A 43 -6.17 18.61 -0.72
N GLU A 44 -7.08 18.27 0.19
CA GLU A 44 -7.15 17.00 0.88
C GLU A 44 -7.36 15.86 -0.11
N ARG A 45 -8.30 16.02 -1.06
CA ARG A 45 -8.54 15.04 -2.11
C ARG A 45 -7.28 14.78 -2.94
N GLN A 46 -6.61 15.85 -3.37
CA GLN A 46 -5.37 15.75 -4.14
C GLN A 46 -4.23 15.13 -3.31
N ARG A 47 -4.18 15.42 -2.00
CA ARG A 47 -3.20 14.83 -1.07
C ARG A 47 -3.40 13.32 -0.93
N LEU A 48 -4.63 12.87 -0.72
CA LEU A 48 -4.96 11.44 -0.62
C LEU A 48 -4.67 10.69 -1.92
N GLN A 49 -4.96 11.29 -3.08
CA GLN A 49 -4.61 10.73 -4.38
C GLN A 49 -3.09 10.55 -4.56
N ARG A 50 -2.29 11.56 -4.17
CA ARG A 50 -0.82 11.45 -4.17
C ARG A 50 -0.32 10.33 -3.28
N TYR A 51 -0.90 10.16 -2.09
CA TYR A 51 -0.56 9.06 -1.20
C TYR A 51 -0.89 7.70 -1.82
N LEU A 52 -2.05 7.55 -2.45
CA LEU A 52 -2.40 6.32 -3.17
C LEU A 52 -1.41 5.96 -4.28
N VAL A 53 -1.00 6.94 -5.09
CA VAL A 53 -0.01 6.72 -6.16
C VAL A 53 1.32 6.23 -5.57
N ASN A 54 1.81 6.89 -4.53
CA ASN A 54 3.08 6.53 -3.89
C ASN A 54 3.00 5.13 -3.25
N LEU A 55 1.93 4.83 -2.51
CA LEU A 55 1.73 3.52 -1.86
C LEU A 55 1.69 2.38 -2.88
N LYS A 56 0.96 2.55 -3.98
CA LYS A 56 0.91 1.56 -5.07
C LYS A 56 2.27 1.36 -5.73
N ALA A 57 3.06 2.42 -5.91
CA ALA A 57 4.42 2.30 -6.43
C ALA A 57 5.31 1.44 -5.51
N HIS A 58 5.25 1.66 -4.19
CA HIS A 58 5.99 0.87 -3.22
C HIS A 58 5.53 -0.61 -3.13
N GLN A 59 4.23 -0.86 -3.24
CA GLN A 59 3.68 -2.21 -3.28
C GLN A 59 4.16 -2.99 -4.52
N ASN A 60 4.21 -2.34 -5.69
CA ASN A 60 4.72 -2.96 -6.92
C ASN A 60 6.23 -3.25 -6.86
N LEU A 61 7.02 -2.41 -6.19
CA LEU A 61 8.45 -2.65 -6.00
C LEU A 61 8.71 -3.81 -5.04
N SER A 62 7.99 -3.89 -3.93
CA SER A 62 8.14 -4.98 -2.96
C SER A 62 7.74 -6.34 -3.56
N THR A 63 6.61 -6.42 -4.27
CA THR A 63 6.14 -7.65 -4.93
C THR A 63 7.07 -8.15 -6.05
N ARG A 64 7.62 -7.25 -6.88
CA ARG A 64 8.59 -7.62 -7.93
C ARG A 64 9.92 -8.13 -7.35
N GLN A 65 10.38 -7.58 -6.24
CA GLN A 65 11.60 -8.07 -5.58
C GLN A 65 11.40 -9.47 -4.96
N HIS A 66 10.21 -9.79 -4.45
CA HIS A 66 9.90 -11.12 -3.94
C HIS A 66 9.91 -12.21 -5.01
N ALA A 67 9.39 -11.91 -6.21
CA ALA A 67 9.47 -12.83 -7.35
C ALA A 67 10.94 -13.15 -7.72
N CYS A 68 11.85 -12.19 -7.56
CA CYS A 68 13.26 -12.38 -7.87
C CYS A 68 14.05 -13.04 -6.72
N THR A 69 13.66 -12.85 -5.45
CA THR A 69 14.35 -13.47 -4.30
C THR A 69 13.96 -14.93 -4.10
N SER A 70 12.78 -15.37 -4.56
CA SER A 70 12.38 -16.77 -4.44
C SER A 70 13.11 -17.70 -5.40
N SER A 71 13.78 -17.17 -6.43
CA SER A 71 14.55 -17.96 -7.39
C SER A 71 15.98 -18.30 -6.93
N LYS A 72 16.43 -17.88 -5.74
CA LYS A 72 17.80 -18.12 -5.25
C LYS A 72 17.96 -19.22 -4.20
N HIS A 73 16.90 -19.99 -3.88
CA HIS A 73 16.97 -21.00 -2.80
C HIS A 73 16.86 -22.47 -3.25
N LEU A 74 17.03 -22.80 -4.53
CA LEU A 74 17.04 -24.20 -4.99
C LEU A 74 18.21 -24.52 -5.93
N GLN A 75 19.45 -24.30 -5.48
CA GLN A 75 20.61 -25.00 -6.04
C GLN A 75 21.69 -25.13 -4.96
N GLY A 76 21.50 -26.06 -4.02
CA GLY A 76 22.59 -26.59 -3.21
C GLY A 76 23.51 -27.47 -4.07
N PRO A 77 24.82 -27.54 -3.78
CA PRO A 77 25.78 -28.28 -4.60
C PRO A 77 25.47 -29.78 -4.53
N LYS A 78 25.39 -30.41 -5.71
CA LYS A 78 25.43 -31.87 -5.84
C LYS A 78 26.89 -32.29 -5.69
N ASN A 79 27.26 -32.78 -4.52
CA ASN A 79 28.45 -33.61 -4.31
C ASN A 79 28.00 -34.95 -3.75
#